data_AF-A0A1G6RFB5-F1
#
_entry.id   AF-A0A1G6RFB5-F1
#
_cell.length_a   1.000
_cell.length_b   1.000
_cell.length_c   1.000
_cell.angle_alpha   90.00
_cell.angle_beta   90.00
_cell.angle_gamma   90.00
#
_symmetry.space_group_name_H-M   'P 1'
#
loop_
_entity.id
_entity.type
_entity.pdbx_description
1 polymer ?
#
loop_
_entity_poly.entity_id
_entity_poly.type
_entity_poly.pdbx_seq_one_letter_code
_entity_poly.pdbx_strand_id
1 'polypeptide(L)'
;MTSTESIMRVLWDELVRQGRWTFYLFGERGSPYAQGAVSTWPHVQDVLIVWDESDAIAYRSPRVEGSEFAPTHVLRDYVYRGPTTWTLRWILACAPPTDTLLPLDAVPPGFPMPRSRLRPARIFPPGVKAGEVQA
;
A
#
# COMPACT_ATOMS: atom_id res chain seq x y z
N MET A 1 -12.40 -15.46 21.27
CA MET A 1 -12.09 -15.52 19.83
C MET A 1 -12.11 -14.09 19.31
N THR A 2 -10.98 -13.56 18.90
CA THR A 2 -10.91 -12.21 18.30
C THR A 2 -11.44 -12.31 16.87
N SER A 3 -12.45 -11.51 16.52
CA SER A 3 -12.99 -11.46 15.15
C SER A 3 -11.90 -11.01 14.17
N THR A 4 -11.91 -11.53 12.94
CA THR A 4 -11.01 -11.11 11.84
C THR A 4 -11.03 -9.60 11.64
N GLU A 5 -12.22 -8.99 11.74
CA GLU A 5 -12.42 -7.54 11.64
C GLU A 5 -11.63 -6.77 12.71
N SER A 6 -11.58 -7.28 13.95
CA SER A 6 -10.81 -6.66 15.03
C SER A 6 -9.31 -6.76 14.80
N ILE A 7 -8.82 -7.87 14.21
CA ILE A 7 -7.39 -8.02 13.87
C ILE A 7 -7.00 -7.05 12.75
N MET A 8 -7.80 -6.96 11.70
CA MET A 8 -7.54 -6.02 10.60
C MET A 8 -7.51 -4.59 11.09
N ARG A 9 -8.43 -4.20 11.98
CA ARG A 9 -8.43 -2.86 12.59
C ARG A 9 -7.12 -2.57 13.32
N VAL A 10 -6.65 -3.48 14.18
CA VAL A 10 -5.39 -3.30 14.92
C VAL A 10 -4.20 -3.15 13.97
N LEU A 11 -4.14 -3.96 12.91
CA LEU A 11 -3.06 -3.88 11.92
C LEU A 11 -3.12 -2.58 11.10
N TRP A 12 -4.33 -2.12 10.78
CA TRP A 12 -4.53 -0.85 10.08
C TRP A 12 -4.13 0.35 10.94
N ASP A 13 -4.52 0.34 12.22
CA ASP A 13 -4.16 1.38 13.18
C ASP A 13 -2.64 1.44 13.38
N GLU A 14 -1.96 0.29 13.39
CA GLU A 14 -0.49 0.24 13.42
C GLU A 14 0.14 0.88 12.17
N LEU A 15 -0.45 0.64 10.99
CA LEU A 15 -0.05 1.25 9.73
C LEU A 15 -0.18 2.78 9.78
N VAL A 16 -1.28 3.29 10.32
CA VAL A 16 -1.50 4.72 10.57
C VAL A 16 -0.49 5.26 11.58
N ARG A 17 -0.24 4.53 12.67
CA ARG A 17 0.67 4.92 13.75
C ARG A 17 2.11 5.13 13.29
N GLN A 18 2.57 4.41 12.26
CA GLN A 18 3.90 4.61 11.69
C GLN A 18 4.10 6.01 11.06
N GLY A 19 3.04 6.76 10.76
CA GLY A 19 3.10 8.17 10.31
C GLY A 19 3.70 8.40 8.91
N ARG A 20 4.33 7.39 8.30
CA ARG A 20 4.97 7.46 6.98
C ARG A 20 4.08 7.08 5.80
N TRP A 21 2.85 6.65 6.07
CA TRP A 21 1.92 6.14 5.07
C TRP A 21 0.95 7.23 4.61
N THR A 22 0.84 7.37 3.29
CA THR A 22 -0.21 8.16 2.65
C THR A 22 -1.31 7.22 2.18
N PHE A 23 -2.56 7.54 2.52
CA PHE A 23 -3.71 6.67 2.25
C PHE A 23 -4.55 7.19 1.08
N TYR A 24 -5.18 6.27 0.38
CA TYR A 24 -5.95 6.52 -0.84
C TYR A 24 -7.22 5.67 -0.86
N LEU A 25 -8.30 6.21 -1.43
CA LEU A 25 -9.52 5.47 -1.75
C LEU A 25 -9.70 5.37 -3.26
N PHE A 26 -10.05 4.19 -3.74
CA PHE A 26 -10.39 3.95 -5.14
C PHE A 26 -11.89 3.73 -5.27
N GLY A 27 -12.52 4.48 -6.20
CA GLY A 27 -13.97 4.47 -6.41
C GLY A 27 -14.65 5.67 -5.77
N GLU A 28 -15.97 5.60 -5.66
CA GLU A 28 -16.77 6.66 -5.06
C GLU A 28 -16.56 6.67 -3.54
N ARG A 29 -16.51 7.86 -2.93
CA ARG A 29 -16.23 7.99 -1.49
C ARG A 29 -17.23 7.24 -0.61
N GLY A 30 -18.49 7.11 -1.04
CA GLY A 30 -19.53 6.36 -0.34
C GLY A 30 -19.55 4.86 -0.62
N SER A 31 -18.82 4.41 -1.65
CA SER A 31 -18.71 3.00 -2.05
C SER A 31 -17.34 2.75 -2.70
N PRO A 32 -16.25 2.84 -1.92
CA PRO A 32 -14.92 2.56 -2.45
C PRO A 32 -14.82 1.06 -2.76
N TYR A 33 -14.22 0.71 -3.88
CA TYR A 33 -13.96 -0.69 -4.24
C TYR A 33 -12.56 -1.16 -3.84
N ALA A 34 -11.68 -0.24 -3.42
CA ALA A 34 -10.39 -0.56 -2.84
C ALA A 34 -9.83 0.59 -1.99
N GLN A 35 -8.91 0.26 -1.10
CA GLN A 35 -8.09 1.21 -0.34
C GLN A 35 -6.62 1.00 -0.70
N GLY A 36 -5.86 2.09 -0.80
CA GLY A 36 -4.43 2.08 -1.04
C GLY A 36 -3.67 2.75 0.08
N ALA A 37 -2.43 2.33 0.31
CA ALA A 37 -1.48 3.05 1.14
C ALA A 37 -0.10 3.03 0.49
N VAL A 38 0.61 4.14 0.56
CA VAL A 38 1.98 4.29 0.02
C VAL A 38 2.89 4.84 1.12
N SER A 39 4.02 4.17 1.37
CA SER A 39 5.12 4.69 2.17
C SER A 39 6.31 4.92 1.25
N THR A 40 6.70 6.19 1.12
CA THR A 40 7.79 6.61 0.22
C THR A 40 9.14 6.59 0.93
N TRP A 41 10.13 6.00 0.27
CA TRP A 41 11.54 6.02 0.65
C TRP A 41 12.34 6.82 -0.40
N PRO A 42 13.65 7.08 -0.19
CA PRO A 42 14.44 7.84 -1.17
C PRO A 42 14.42 7.25 -2.60
N HIS A 43 14.51 5.92 -2.74
CA HIS A 43 14.65 5.26 -4.05
C HIS A 43 13.55 4.24 -4.38
N VAL A 44 12.72 3.91 -3.40
CA VAL A 44 11.64 2.93 -3.53
C VAL A 44 10.39 3.41 -2.83
N GLN A 45 9.29 2.71 -3.05
CA GLN A 45 8.04 2.92 -2.35
C GLN A 45 7.41 1.58 -2.00
N ASP A 46 6.93 1.49 -0.77
CA ASP A 46 6.09 0.40 -0.30
C ASP A 46 4.64 0.74 -0.60
N VAL A 47 3.92 -0.18 -1.22
CA VAL A 47 2.54 0.01 -1.64
C VAL A 47 1.71 -1.13 -1.09
N LEU A 48 0.55 -0.79 -0.54
CA LEU A 48 -0.49 -1.71 -0.11
C LEU A 48 -1.78 -1.36 -0.86
N ILE A 49 -2.49 -2.37 -1.33
CA ILE A 49 -3.83 -2.24 -1.89
C ILE A 49 -4.71 -3.33 -1.28
N VAL A 50 -5.87 -2.95 -0.78
CA VAL A 50 -6.87 -3.81 -0.17
C VAL A 50 -8.17 -3.67 -0.95
N TRP A 51 -8.71 -4.78 -1.45
CA TRP A 51 -10.03 -4.82 -2.11
C TRP A 51 -11.11 -5.27 -1.14
N ASP A 52 -10.84 -6.35 -0.40
CA ASP A 52 -11.74 -6.90 0.62
C ASP A 52 -10.92 -7.66 1.68
N GLU A 53 -11.57 -8.41 2.57
CA GLU A 53 -10.88 -9.16 3.63
C GLU A 53 -9.97 -10.28 3.10
N SER A 54 -10.26 -10.78 1.90
CA SER A 54 -9.65 -11.95 1.28
C SER A 54 -8.65 -11.62 0.17
N ASP A 55 -8.72 -10.43 -0.43
CA ASP A 55 -7.80 -9.98 -1.48
C ASP A 55 -7.15 -8.64 -1.14
N ALA A 56 -5.83 -8.68 -0.98
CA ALA A 56 -4.94 -7.55 -0.88
C ALA A 56 -3.59 -7.90 -1.49
N ILE A 57 -2.88 -6.87 -1.95
CA ILE A 57 -1.50 -6.98 -2.41
C ILE A 57 -0.64 -5.92 -1.73
N ALA A 58 0.56 -6.33 -1.32
CA ALA A 58 1.61 -5.43 -0.91
C ALA A 58 2.85 -5.66 -1.76
N TYR A 59 3.54 -4.60 -2.13
CA TYR A 59 4.78 -4.69 -2.87
C TYR A 59 5.71 -3.52 -2.64
N ARG A 60 6.98 -3.71 -2.96
CA ARG A 60 7.98 -2.64 -3.08
C ARG A 60 8.32 -2.41 -4.54
N SER A 61 8.30 -1.16 -4.98
CA SER A 61 8.64 -0.76 -6.35
C SER A 61 9.65 0.39 -6.37
N PRO A 62 10.42 0.58 -7.46
CA PRO A 62 11.19 1.79 -7.66
C PRO A 62 10.31 3.03 -7.54
N ARG A 63 10.84 4.09 -6.92
CA ARG A 63 10.12 5.34 -6.78
C ARG A 63 10.04 6.05 -8.13
N VAL A 64 8.84 6.06 -8.72
CA VAL A 64 8.50 6.85 -9.91
C VAL A 64 7.17 7.52 -9.62
N GLU A 65 7.18 8.86 -9.54
CA GLU A 65 6.01 9.63 -9.14
C GLU A 65 4.81 9.38 -10.05
N GLY A 66 3.63 9.19 -9.45
CA GLY A 66 2.38 8.93 -10.17
C GLY A 66 2.25 7.51 -10.72
N SER A 67 3.19 6.61 -10.43
CA SER A 67 3.14 5.20 -10.83
C SER A 67 3.03 4.23 -9.65
N GLU A 68 2.80 4.74 -8.44
CA GLU A 68 2.72 3.96 -7.19
C GLU A 68 1.82 2.73 -7.36
N PHE A 69 0.66 2.95 -7.98
CA PHE A 69 -0.38 1.96 -8.19
C PHE A 69 -0.42 1.36 -9.62
N ALA A 70 0.57 1.70 -10.46
CA ALA A 70 0.82 1.08 -11.76
C ALA A 70 2.33 1.00 -12.01
N PRO A 71 3.06 0.24 -11.20
CA PRO A 71 4.49 0.07 -11.39
C PRO A 71 4.73 -0.71 -12.69
N THR A 72 5.90 -0.51 -13.30
CA THR A 72 6.38 -1.39 -14.39
C THR A 72 7.21 -2.54 -13.84
N HIS A 73 7.81 -2.34 -12.66
CA HIS A 73 8.68 -3.31 -11.99
C HIS A 73 8.45 -3.29 -10.48
N VAL A 74 8.65 -4.44 -9.87
CA VAL A 74 8.63 -4.63 -8.41
C VAL A 74 9.88 -5.37 -7.99
N LEU A 75 10.29 -5.18 -6.74
CA LEU A 75 11.39 -5.95 -6.17
C LEU A 75 10.90 -7.38 -5.94
N ARG A 76 11.56 -8.36 -6.56
CA ARG A 76 11.11 -9.76 -6.63
C ARG A 76 10.68 -10.33 -5.28
N ASP A 77 11.52 -10.14 -4.27
CA ASP A 77 11.32 -10.72 -2.92
C ASP A 77 10.40 -9.87 -2.04
N TYR A 78 9.90 -8.75 -2.58
CA TYR A 78 9.04 -7.81 -1.89
C TYR A 78 7.69 -7.67 -2.60
N VAL A 79 7.03 -8.80 -2.85
CA VAL A 79 5.64 -8.86 -3.35
C VAL A 79 4.89 -9.94 -2.59
N TYR A 80 3.74 -9.60 -2.04
CA TYR A 80 2.83 -10.54 -1.40
C TYR A 80 1.38 -10.24 -1.82
N ARG A 81 0.65 -11.25 -2.26
CA ARG A 81 -0.79 -11.17 -2.52
C ARG A 81 -1.53 -12.26 -1.77
N GLY A 82 -2.63 -11.90 -1.12
CA GLY A 82 -3.45 -12.84 -0.36
C GLY A 82 -4.42 -12.13 0.58
N PRO A 83 -4.89 -12.81 1.64
CA PRO A 83 -5.82 -12.24 2.61
C PRO A 83 -5.27 -10.99 3.28
N THR A 84 -6.12 -9.98 3.47
CA THR A 84 -5.76 -8.66 3.98
C THR A 84 -5.01 -8.72 5.30
N THR A 85 -5.42 -9.59 6.21
CA THR A 85 -4.72 -9.77 7.50
C THR A 85 -3.26 -10.19 7.31
N TRP A 86 -2.97 -11.10 6.37
CA TRP A 86 -1.62 -11.58 6.11
C TRP A 86 -0.81 -10.57 5.31
N THR A 87 -1.42 -9.90 4.33
CA THR A 87 -0.80 -8.83 3.56
C THR A 87 -0.37 -7.67 4.46
N LEU A 88 -1.24 -7.26 5.40
CA LEU A 88 -0.93 -6.25 6.41
C LEU A 88 0.21 -6.69 7.34
N ARG A 89 0.17 -7.92 7.85
CA ARG A 89 1.28 -8.47 8.67
C ARG A 89 2.59 -8.48 7.91
N TRP A 90 2.56 -8.90 6.65
CA TRP A 90 3.74 -9.00 5.81
C TRP A 90 4.37 -7.62 5.59
N ILE A 91 3.58 -6.62 5.16
CA ILE A 91 4.12 -5.28 4.88
C ILE A 91 4.59 -4.54 6.14
N LEU A 92 3.93 -4.76 7.28
CA LEU A 92 4.38 -4.21 8.57
C LEU A 92 5.68 -4.86 9.06
N ALA A 93 5.94 -6.11 8.67
CA ALA A 93 7.16 -6.83 9.01
C ALA A 93 8.30 -6.61 8.00
N CYS A 94 8.05 -5.98 6.86
CA CYS A 94 9.08 -5.68 5.88
C CYS A 94 10.16 -4.76 6.46
N ALA A 95 11.42 -5.17 6.33
CA ALA A 95 12.54 -4.33 6.68
C ALA A 95 12.55 -3.04 5.83
N PRO A 96 13.06 -1.92 6.39
CA PRO A 96 13.41 -0.75 5.60
C PRO A 96 14.28 -1.13 4.38
N PRO A 97 14.14 -0.44 3.25
CA PRO A 97 15.00 -0.67 2.11
C PRO A 97 16.45 -0.32 2.46
N THR A 98 17.37 -1.12 1.95
CA THR A 98 18.81 -0.85 2.04
C THR A 98 19.27 -0.06 0.80
N ASP A 99 20.50 0.43 0.82
CA ASP A 99 21.10 1.12 -0.33
C ASP A 99 21.42 0.18 -1.51
N THR A 100 21.31 -1.13 -1.30
CA THR A 100 21.57 -2.13 -2.34
C THR A 100 20.33 -2.32 -3.22
N LEU A 101 20.52 -2.14 -4.53
CA LEU A 101 19.49 -2.46 -5.51
C LEU A 101 19.24 -3.98 -5.55
N LEU A 102 18.06 -4.37 -5.09
CA LEU A 102 17.57 -5.75 -5.17
C LEU A 102 17.07 -6.08 -6.59
N PRO A 103 17.04 -7.38 -6.97
CA PRO A 103 16.51 -7.80 -8.27
C PRO A 103 15.09 -7.29 -8.52
N LEU A 104 14.88 -6.76 -9.72
CA LEU A 104 13.58 -6.29 -10.20
C LEU A 104 12.96 -7.32 -11.14
N ASP A 105 11.65 -7.55 -10.98
CA ASP A 105 10.84 -8.27 -11.94
C ASP A 105 9.86 -7.32 -12.62
N ALA A 106 9.71 -7.49 -13.93
CA ALA A 106 8.65 -6.83 -14.67
C ALA A 106 7.29 -7.37 -14.21
N VAL A 107 6.33 -6.48 -14.02
CA VAL A 107 4.98 -6.88 -13.62
C VAL A 107 4.12 -7.20 -14.85
N PRO A 108 3.15 -8.13 -14.73
CA PRO A 108 2.25 -8.42 -15.84
C PRO A 108 1.34 -7.21 -16.16
N PRO A 109 0.77 -7.15 -17.37
CA PRO A 109 -0.20 -6.11 -17.74
C PRO A 109 -1.37 -6.03 -16.74
N GLY A 110 -1.72 -4.81 -16.34
CA GLY A 110 -2.82 -4.57 -15.40
C GLY A 110 -2.47 -4.80 -13.93
N PHE A 111 -1.20 -5.03 -13.60
CA PHE A 111 -0.72 -5.09 -12.23
C PHE A 111 -0.61 -3.70 -11.57
N PRO A 112 -0.89 -3.59 -10.26
CA PRO A 112 -1.85 -4.41 -9.51
C PRO A 112 -3.30 -4.07 -9.89
N MET A 113 -3.51 -2.93 -10.57
CA MET A 113 -4.79 -2.46 -11.08
C MET A 113 -4.69 -1.99 -12.53
N PRO A 114 -5.76 -2.16 -13.35
CA PRO A 114 -5.86 -1.52 -14.66
C PRO A 114 -5.76 0.01 -14.55
N ARG A 115 -5.06 0.67 -15.48
CA ARG A 115 -4.93 2.14 -15.50
C ARG A 115 -6.27 2.88 -15.48
N SER A 116 -7.31 2.31 -16.08
CA SER A 116 -8.68 2.88 -16.06
C SER A 116 -9.29 2.96 -14.66
N ARG A 117 -8.78 2.17 -13.70
CA ARG A 117 -9.19 2.14 -12.29
C ARG A 117 -8.33 3.07 -11.41
N LEU A 118 -7.27 3.68 -11.93
CA LEU A 118 -6.36 4.51 -11.13
C LEU A 118 -6.84 5.96 -11.00
N ARG A 119 -7.99 6.14 -10.35
CA ARG A 119 -8.45 7.46 -9.87
C ARG A 119 -8.54 7.49 -8.35
N PRO A 120 -7.40 7.36 -7.64
CA PRO A 120 -7.42 7.40 -6.18
C PRO A 120 -7.69 8.81 -5.67
N ALA A 121 -8.55 8.93 -4.66
CA ALA A 121 -8.65 10.13 -3.83
C ALA A 121 -7.75 9.95 -2.61
N ARG A 122 -6.78 10.86 -2.40
CA ARG A 122 -5.97 10.87 -1.18
C ARG A 122 -6.87 11.14 0.02
N ILE A 123 -6.70 10.36 1.08
CA ILE A 123 -7.38 10.55 2.36
C ILE A 123 -6.37 10.73 3.47
N PHE A 124 -6.76 11.53 4.46
CA PHE A 124 -6.00 11.71 5.69
C PHE A 124 -6.64 10.84 6.77
N PRO A 125 -5.85 10.04 7.51
CA PRO A 125 -6.37 9.34 8.68
C PRO A 125 -7.04 10.33 9.63
N PRO A 126 -8.15 9.95 10.28
CA PRO A 126 -8.77 10.81 11.30
C PRO A 126 -7.73 11.19 12.36
N GLY A 127 -7.52 12.49 12.55
CA GLY A 127 -6.52 13.05 13.48
C GLY A 127 -5.23 13.57 12.83
N VAL A 128 -4.94 13.22 11.56
CA VAL A 128 -3.80 13.76 10.81
C VAL A 128 -4.28 14.95 9.98
N LYS A 129 -3.84 16.17 10.30
CA LYS A 129 -4.20 17.36 9.51
C LYS A 129 -3.41 17.37 8.21
N ALA A 130 -4.08 17.73 7.11
CA ALA A 130 -3.45 18.06 5.83
C ALA A 130 -2.56 19.30 6.02
N GLY A 131 -1.30 19.10 6.41
CA GLY A 131 -0.38 20.19 6.75
C GLY A 131 0.79 19.80 7.66
N GLU A 132 0.73 18.65 8.35
CA GLU A 132 1.84 18.13 9.16
C GLU A 132 2.64 17.07 8.38
N VAL A 133 3.23 17.47 7.26
CA VAL A 133 4.37 16.74 6.68
C VAL A 133 5.46 17.79 6.52
N GLN A 134 6.32 17.91 7.53
CA GLN A 134 7.51 18.74 7.44
C GLN A 134 8.55 18.08 6.53
N ALA A 135 9.26 18.95 5.83
CA ALA A 135 10.20 18.74 4.73
C ALA A 135 11.33 17.73 5.01
#